data_AF-A0A8S3BSE0-F1
#
_entry.id   AF-A0A8S3BSE0-F1
#
_cell.length_a   1.000
_cell.length_b   1.000
_cell.length_c   1.000
_cell.angle_alpha   90.00
_cell.angle_beta   90.00
_cell.angle_gamma   90.00
#
_symmetry.space_group_name_H-M   'P 1'
#
loop_
_entity.id
_entity.type
_entity.pdbx_description
1 polymer ?
#
loop_
_entity_poly.entity_id
_entity_poly.type
_entity_poly.pdbx_seq_one_letter_code
_entity_poly.pdbx_strand_id
1 'polypeptide(L)'
;VTENHPLKWSFFHYSLDRAVAIHVGCTFHFNQAIHRKITHLGLVNGYLRNETIRDQCRQLMALSLIPIDEVKSQFQRLKSIMSASLDDLFVYFKIPEGRWCCSD
;
A
#
# COMPACT_ATOMS: atom_id res chain seq x y z
N VAL A 1 12.44 -3.51 28.29
CA VAL A 1 11.35 -2.59 27.88
C VAL A 1 11.79 -2.00 26.56
N THR A 2 11.28 -2.55 25.46
CA THR A 2 11.81 -2.35 24.12
C THR A 2 11.33 -1.02 23.53
N GLU A 3 12.29 -0.15 23.22
CA GLU A 3 12.06 1.10 22.50
C GLU A 3 11.53 0.82 21.08
N ASN A 4 10.39 1.41 20.76
CA ASN A 4 9.85 1.50 19.40
C ASN A 4 10.80 2.36 18.56
N HIS A 5 11.69 1.71 17.81
CA HIS A 5 12.50 2.40 16.81
C HIS A 5 11.70 2.48 15.50
N PRO A 6 11.29 3.68 15.03
CA PRO A 6 10.64 3.81 13.73
C PRO A 6 11.68 3.46 12.66
N LEU A 7 11.38 2.44 11.86
CA LEU A 7 12.23 1.99 10.75
C LEU A 7 12.43 3.16 9.78
N LYS A 8 13.62 3.75 9.84
CA LYS A 8 14.11 4.84 9.01
C LYS A 8 14.35 4.31 7.60
N TRP A 9 13.38 4.46 6.70
CA TRP A 9 13.50 4.05 5.28
C TRP A 9 14.45 4.99 4.53
N SER A 10 15.75 4.72 4.61
CA SER A 10 16.79 5.43 3.87
C SER A 10 17.30 4.54 2.74
N PHE A 11 16.74 4.66 1.54
CA PHE A 11 17.35 4.10 0.32
C PHE A 11 17.32 5.15 -0.79
N PHE A 12 18.35 6.01 -0.80
CA PHE A 12 18.75 6.81 -1.96
C PHE A 12 20.27 6.78 -2.06
N HIS A 13 20.79 6.28 -3.18
CA HIS A 13 22.13 6.66 -3.63
C HIS A 13 22.05 8.10 -4.17
N TYR A 14 23.00 8.92 -3.75
CA TYR A 14 23.07 10.35 -4.00
C TYR A 14 23.48 10.63 -5.46
N SER A 15 22.73 11.51 -6.15
CA SER A 15 23.22 12.21 -7.33
C SER A 15 22.91 13.70 -7.14
N LEU A 16 23.99 14.47 -6.97
CA LEU A 16 23.99 15.93 -6.99
C LEU A 16 23.58 16.38 -8.39
N ASP A 17 22.35 16.83 -8.55
CA ASP A 17 21.99 18.05 -9.28
C ASP A 17 20.47 18.07 -9.50
N ARG A 18 19.79 18.97 -8.77
CA ARG A 18 18.32 19.18 -8.74
C ARG A 18 17.53 18.03 -8.09
N ALA A 19 17.60 17.97 -6.76
CA ALA A 19 17.00 16.93 -5.93
C ALA A 19 15.46 16.98 -5.86
N VAL A 20 14.77 16.50 -6.89
CA VAL A 20 13.52 15.78 -6.67
C VAL A 20 13.91 14.35 -6.33
N ALA A 21 13.91 14.02 -5.04
CA ALA A 21 14.02 12.63 -4.60
C ALA A 21 12.76 11.89 -5.08
N ILE A 22 12.79 11.30 -6.28
CA ILE A 22 11.71 10.44 -6.74
C ILE A 22 11.83 9.15 -5.95
N HIS A 23 11.01 9.04 -4.90
CA HIS A 23 10.87 7.81 -4.16
C HIS A 23 10.19 6.79 -5.07
N VAL A 24 10.98 5.99 -5.78
CA VAL A 24 10.47 4.87 -6.56
C VAL A 24 10.10 3.77 -5.56
N GLY A 25 8.86 3.77 -5.11
CA GLY A 25 8.33 2.68 -4.31
C GLY A 25 8.43 1.37 -5.10
N CYS A 26 9.09 0.36 -4.55
CA CYS A 26 9.11 -0.96 -5.19
C CYS A 26 7.89 -1.78 -4.76
N THR A 27 7.43 -2.68 -5.63
CA THR A 27 6.30 -3.60 -5.35
C THR A 27 6.50 -4.38 -4.06
N PHE A 28 7.75 -4.77 -3.73
CA PHE A 28 8.05 -5.48 -2.49
C PHE A 28 7.71 -4.65 -1.24
N HIS A 29 8.12 -3.38 -1.18
CA HIS A 29 7.83 -2.51 -0.04
C HIS A 29 6.35 -2.13 0.03
N PHE A 30 5.69 -1.97 -1.12
CA PHE A 30 4.25 -1.74 -1.19
C PHE A 30 3.46 -2.92 -0.62
N ASN A 31 3.75 -4.14 -1.07
CA ASN A 31 3.12 -5.35 -0.56
C ASN A 31 3.41 -5.54 0.93
N GLN A 32 4.63 -5.25 1.38
CA GLN A 32 4.99 -5.32 2.80
C GLN A 32 4.18 -4.33 3.64
N ALA A 33 3.95 -3.10 3.17
CA ALA A 33 3.11 -2.12 3.85
C ALA A 33 1.66 -2.60 3.97
N ILE A 34 1.11 -3.17 2.89
CA ILE A 34 -0.24 -3.77 2.91
C ILE A 34 -0.32 -4.89 3.94
N HIS A 35 0.64 -5.82 3.96
CA HIS A 35 0.65 -6.91 4.94
C HIS A 35 0.74 -6.40 6.38
N ARG A 36 1.59 -5.41 6.67
CA ARG A 36 1.67 -4.79 8.00
C ARG A 36 0.34 -4.18 8.40
N LYS A 37 -0.34 -3.50 7.48
CA LYS A 37 -1.64 -2.88 7.76
C LYS A 37 -2.75 -3.90 7.98
N ILE A 38 -2.79 -4.98 7.19
CA ILE A 38 -3.69 -6.13 7.40
C ILE A 38 -3.53 -6.68 8.82
N THR A 39 -2.28 -6.85 9.28
CA THR A 39 -2.00 -7.32 10.64
C THR A 39 -2.47 -6.31 11.69
N HIS A 40 -2.16 -5.03 11.52
CA HIS A 40 -2.55 -3.97 12.45
C HIS A 40 -4.07 -3.80 12.58
N LEU A 41 -4.82 -4.04 11.50
CA LEU A 41 -6.29 -3.96 11.49
C LEU A 41 -6.97 -5.24 12.00
N GLY A 42 -6.23 -6.26 12.45
CA GLY A 42 -6.81 -7.53 12.90
C GLY A 42 -7.41 -8.38 11.76
N LEU A 43 -7.10 -8.06 10.50
CA LEU A 43 -7.66 -8.71 9.32
C LEU A 43 -6.96 -10.04 8.97
N VAL A 44 -5.97 -10.47 9.77
CA VAL A 44 -5.16 -11.67 9.50
C VAL A 44 -6.02 -12.92 9.29
N ASN A 45 -7.02 -13.13 10.14
CA ASN A 45 -7.91 -14.30 10.00
C ASN A 45 -8.72 -14.25 8.70
N GLY A 46 -9.24 -13.08 8.33
CA GLY A 46 -9.93 -12.87 7.06
C GLY A 46 -8.99 -13.14 5.88
N TYR A 47 -7.79 -12.58 5.90
CA TYR A 47 -6.79 -12.79 4.86
C TYR A 47 -6.36 -14.27 4.70
N LEU A 48 -6.23 -15.01 5.81
CA LEU A 48 -5.79 -16.41 5.76
C LEU A 48 -6.91 -17.39 5.40
N ARG A 49 -8.13 -17.16 5.90
CA ARG A 49 -9.23 -18.13 5.85
C ARG A 49 -10.34 -17.78 4.87
N ASN A 50 -10.39 -16.54 4.37
CA ASN A 50 -11.38 -16.12 3.38
C ASN A 50 -10.67 -15.80 2.06
N GLU A 51 -10.90 -16.65 1.05
CA GLU A 51 -10.31 -16.50 -0.27
C GLU A 51 -10.71 -15.21 -0.97
N THR A 52 -11.96 -14.79 -0.87
CA THR A 52 -12.45 -13.52 -1.44
C THR A 52 -11.68 -12.34 -0.85
N ILE A 53 -11.51 -12.28 0.47
CA ILE A 53 -10.75 -11.20 1.13
C ILE A 53 -9.27 -11.25 0.72
N ARG A 54 -8.69 -12.44 0.64
CA ARG A 54 -7.30 -12.62 0.21
C ARG A 54 -7.07 -12.12 -1.22
N ASP A 55 -7.96 -12.47 -2.14
CA ASP A 55 -7.85 -12.07 -3.54
C ASP A 55 -8.10 -10.58 -3.73
N GLN A 56 -9.04 -10.01 -2.97
CA GLN A 56 -9.23 -8.56 -2.90
C GLN A 56 -7.95 -7.84 -2.41
N CYS A 57 -7.30 -8.32 -1.34
CA CYS A 57 -6.01 -7.78 -0.90
C CYS A 57 -4.90 -7.93 -1.97
N ARG A 58 -4.89 -9.03 -2.72
CA ARG A 58 -3.94 -9.24 -3.83
C ARG A 58 -4.20 -8.30 -5.00
N GLN A 59 -5.45 -8.01 -5.33
CA GLN A 59 -5.80 -7.01 -6.34
C GLN A 59 -5.32 -5.62 -5.94
N LEU A 60 -5.44 -5.26 -4.66
CA LEU A 60 -4.88 -4.01 -4.14
C LEU A 60 -3.34 -3.98 -4.28
N MET A 61 -2.65 -5.07 -3.94
CA MET A 61 -1.20 -5.22 -4.15
C MET A 61 -0.78 -5.13 -5.63
N ALA A 62 -1.59 -5.67 -6.54
CA ALA A 62 -1.32 -5.66 -7.97
C ALA A 62 -1.40 -4.25 -8.60
N LEU A 63 -1.97 -3.26 -7.91
CA LEU A 63 -1.99 -1.88 -8.40
C LEU A 63 -0.58 -1.28 -8.58
N SER A 64 0.46 -1.83 -7.94
CA SER A 64 1.84 -1.38 -8.19
C SER A 64 2.43 -1.92 -9.50
N LEU A 65 1.70 -2.79 -10.22
CA LEU A 65 2.15 -3.44 -11.46
C LEU A 65 1.49 -2.87 -12.72
N ILE A 66 0.54 -1.94 -12.57
CA ILE A 66 -0.18 -1.33 -13.69
C ILE A 66 0.35 0.08 -14.00
N PRO A 67 0.06 0.63 -15.20
CA PRO A 67 0.44 2.00 -15.55
C PRO A 67 -0.09 3.03 -14.55
N ILE A 68 0.72 4.06 -14.26
CA ILE A 68 0.43 5.05 -13.20
C ILE A 68 -0.85 5.86 -13.46
N ASP A 69 -1.17 6.09 -14.73
CA ASP A 69 -2.37 6.75 -15.22
C ASP A 69 -3.64 5.91 -14.98
N GLU A 70 -3.51 4.59 -14.87
CA GLU A 70 -4.62 3.67 -14.56
C GLU A 70 -4.81 3.44 -13.05
N VAL A 71 -3.79 3.68 -12.23
CA VAL A 71 -3.85 3.37 -10.78
C VAL A 71 -5.06 4.01 -10.10
N LYS A 72 -5.36 5.28 -10.41
CA LYS A 72 -6.49 5.98 -9.79
C LYS A 72 -7.83 5.36 -10.18
N SER A 73 -8.04 5.03 -11.45
CA SER A 73 -9.30 4.47 -11.92
C SER A 73 -9.51 3.06 -11.38
N GLN A 74 -8.47 2.23 -11.39
CA GLN A 74 -8.52 0.86 -10.86
C GLN A 74 -8.69 0.84 -9.34
N PHE A 75 -8.05 1.75 -8.60
CA PHE A 75 -8.24 1.88 -7.17
C PHE A 75 -9.70 2.22 -6.80
N GLN A 76 -10.34 3.16 -7.51
CA GLN A 76 -11.75 3.49 -7.29
C GLN A 76 -12.67 2.32 -7.64
N ARG A 77 -12.39 1.62 -8.74
CA ARG A 77 -13.12 0.40 -9.11
C ARG A 77 -13.02 -0.65 -8.01
N LEU A 78 -11.82 -0.95 -7.52
CA LEU A 78 -11.60 -1.90 -6.42
C LEU A 78 -12.37 -1.50 -5.16
N LYS A 79 -12.31 -0.23 -4.77
CA LYS A 79 -13.07 0.29 -3.62
C LYS A 79 -14.58 0.07 -3.76
N SER A 80 -15.14 0.15 -4.96
CA SER A 80 -16.59 -0.04 -5.20
C SER A 80 -17.06 -1.49 -5.13
N ILE A 81 -16.16 -2.47 -5.31
CA ILE A 81 -16.50 -3.90 -5.38
C ILE A 81 -15.97 -4.72 -4.19
N MET A 82 -15.11 -4.13 -3.36
CA MET A 82 -14.46 -4.83 -2.26
C MET A 82 -15.34 -4.89 -1.01
N SER A 83 -15.08 -5.88 -0.16
CA SER A 83 -15.81 -6.05 1.10
C SER A 83 -15.62 -4.84 2.00
N ALA A 84 -16.69 -4.39 2.66
CA ALA A 84 -16.65 -3.29 3.63
C ALA A 84 -15.63 -3.52 4.77
N SER A 85 -15.32 -4.79 5.07
CA SER A 85 -14.25 -5.15 6.01
C SER A 85 -12.85 -4.66 5.60
N LEU A 86 -12.67 -4.18 4.37
CA LEU A 86 -11.41 -3.65 3.84
C LEU A 86 -11.41 -2.12 3.74
N ASP A 87 -12.48 -1.42 4.13
CA ASP A 87 -12.59 0.03 4.00
C ASP A 87 -11.44 0.77 4.69
N ASP A 88 -11.04 0.33 5.88
CA ASP A 88 -9.92 0.91 6.62
C ASP A 88 -8.57 0.76 5.90
N LEU A 89 -8.42 -0.28 5.07
CA LEU A 89 -7.25 -0.48 4.22
C LEU A 89 -7.22 0.57 3.10
N PHE A 90 -8.37 0.87 2.49
CA PHE A 90 -8.51 1.93 1.48
C PHE A 90 -8.36 3.33 2.04
N VAL A 91 -8.75 3.57 3.29
CA VAL A 91 -8.55 4.85 3.97
C VAL A 91 -7.06 5.10 4.24
N TYR A 92 -6.28 4.05 4.54
CA TYR A 92 -4.85 4.16 4.82
C TYR A 92 -4.02 4.46 3.55
N PHE A 93 -4.32 3.78 2.44
CA PHE A 93 -3.66 4.01 1.16
C PHE A 93 -4.41 5.08 0.36
N LYS A 94 -4.13 6.35 0.63
CA LYS A 94 -4.66 7.46 -0.17
C LYS A 94 -3.75 7.70 -1.38
N ILE A 95 -4.36 8.02 -2.53
CA ILE A 95 -3.64 8.50 -3.71
C ILE A 95 -3.88 10.01 -3.82
N PRO A 96 -3.09 10.88 -3.15
CA PRO A 96 -3.05 12.28 -3.51
C PRO A 96 -2.25 12.39 -4.82
N GLU A 97 -2.94 12.79 -5.90
CA GLU A 97 -2.28 13.27 -7.13
C GLU A 97 -1.35 12.28 -7.84
N GLY A 98 -1.75 11.01 -7.92
CA GLY A 98 -0.98 10.00 -8.68
C GLY A 98 0.32 9.56 -8.01
N ARG A 99 0.49 9.83 -6.70
CA ARG A 99 1.56 9.27 -5.89
C ARG A 99 0.99 8.37 -4.80
N TRP A 100 1.64 7.24 -4.58
CA TRP A 100 1.36 6.35 -3.46
C TRP A 100 1.84 7.03 -2.18
N CYS A 101 0.92 7.54 -1.37
CA CYS A 101 1.23 8.05 -0.04
C CYS A 101 0.51 7.18 0.99
N CYS A 102 1.27 6.38 1.74
CA CYS A 102 0.76 5.81 2.97
C CYS A 102 0.53 6.99 3.93
N SER A 103 -0.68 7.18 4.44
CA SER A 103 -0.89 8.18 5.50
C SER A 103 -0.23 7.64 6.77
N ASP A 104 0.70 8.40 7.35
CA ASP A 104 1.25 8.14 8.68
C ASP A 104 0.15 8.18 9.75
#